data_AF-R7C465-F1
#
_entry.id   AF-R7C465-F1
#
_cell.length_a   1.000
_cell.length_b   1.000
_cell.length_c   1.000
_cell.angle_alpha   90.00
_cell.angle_beta   90.00
_cell.angle_gamma   90.00
#
_symmetry.space_group_name_H-M   'P 1'
#
loop_
_entity.id
_entity.type
_entity.pdbx_description
1 polymer ?
#
loop_
_entity_poly.entity_id
_entity_poly.type
_entity_poly.pdbx_seq_one_letter_code
_entity_poly.pdbx_strand_id
1 'polypeptide(L)'
;MENWKAADGVIAGALAVMKRSLRETVMHALYRAERASRLERLFERQMENAERRLDYAVSRVAGLPVTVFAQKEKAYLEASARLIRARPAFDTQSLTLARLSARLEAALQNQVPEKRLALTALTRRLADSLPDVTLMRTELAGREALLKRLIVGETGLKRERQAALTKRLKALAPEAVLSRGYALAVTDKGEIVRDAAKLTVGESLTVRFARGKAVSRVVSTAK
;
A
#
# COMPACT_ATOMS: atom_id res chain seq x y z
N MET A 1 -162.21 -2.34 -0.24
CA MET A 1 -161.20 -1.71 -1.11
C MET A 1 -159.94 -1.34 -0.30
N GLU A 2 -159.41 -2.21 0.59
CA GLU A 2 -158.37 -1.78 1.56
C GLU A 2 -157.18 -2.72 1.83
N ASN A 3 -157.16 -3.98 1.38
CA ASN A 3 -156.10 -4.93 1.79
C ASN A 3 -154.85 -5.02 0.88
N TRP A 4 -154.83 -4.36 -0.28
CA TRP A 4 -153.69 -4.44 -1.22
C TRP A 4 -152.56 -3.43 -0.94
N LYS A 5 -152.85 -2.32 -0.24
CA LYS A 5 -151.81 -1.33 0.12
C LYS A 5 -150.86 -1.81 1.23
N ALA A 6 -151.28 -2.78 2.04
CA ALA A 6 -150.45 -3.35 3.10
C ALA A 6 -149.39 -4.33 2.55
N ALA A 7 -149.69 -5.04 1.46
CA ALA A 7 -148.76 -5.98 0.82
C ALA A 7 -147.57 -5.26 0.15
N ASP A 8 -147.82 -4.12 -0.50
CA ASP A 8 -146.75 -3.30 -1.10
C ASP A 8 -145.77 -2.74 -0.05
N GLY A 9 -146.28 -2.36 1.14
CA GLY A 9 -145.43 -1.89 2.24
C GLY A 9 -144.49 -2.96 2.79
N VAL A 10 -144.97 -4.21 2.90
CA VAL A 10 -144.16 -5.34 3.39
C VAL A 10 -143.11 -5.77 2.36
N ILE A 11 -143.48 -5.79 1.08
CA ILE A 11 -142.55 -6.12 -0.03
C ILE A 11 -141.47 -5.03 -0.17
N ALA A 12 -141.84 -3.75 -0.09
CA ALA A 12 -140.89 -2.64 -0.11
C ALA A 12 -139.93 -2.66 1.09
N GLY A 13 -140.43 -2.99 2.29
CA GLY A 13 -139.63 -3.16 3.50
C GLY A 13 -138.63 -4.32 3.39
N ALA A 14 -139.06 -5.49 2.91
CA ALA A 14 -138.21 -6.65 2.70
C ALA A 14 -137.11 -6.39 1.64
N LEU A 15 -137.46 -5.70 0.55
CA LEU A 15 -136.51 -5.27 -0.49
C LEU A 15 -135.46 -4.29 0.06
N ALA A 16 -135.85 -3.35 0.93
CA ALA A 16 -134.94 -2.40 1.55
C ALA A 16 -133.93 -3.08 2.49
N VAL A 17 -134.39 -4.04 3.30
CA VAL A 17 -133.53 -4.83 4.20
C VAL A 17 -132.57 -5.71 3.42
N MET A 18 -133.06 -6.38 2.36
CA MET A 18 -132.23 -7.23 1.50
C MET A 18 -131.20 -6.42 0.70
N LYS A 19 -131.54 -5.22 0.21
CA LYS A 19 -130.57 -4.31 -0.42
C LYS A 19 -129.49 -3.87 0.57
N ARG A 20 -129.84 -3.64 1.83
CA ARG A 20 -128.89 -3.24 2.89
C ARG A 20 -127.94 -4.39 3.23
N SER A 21 -128.44 -5.62 3.41
CA SER A 21 -127.59 -6.78 3.70
C SER A 21 -126.69 -7.19 2.53
N LEU A 22 -127.16 -7.08 1.28
CA LEU A 22 -126.32 -7.26 0.10
C LEU A 22 -125.22 -6.19 0.03
N ARG A 23 -125.53 -4.94 0.39
CA ARG A 23 -124.55 -3.86 0.39
C ARG A 23 -123.46 -4.09 1.44
N GLU A 24 -123.82 -4.52 2.65
CA GLU A 24 -122.86 -4.82 3.71
C GLU A 24 -121.96 -6.03 3.37
N THR A 25 -122.53 -7.09 2.82
CA THR A 25 -121.75 -8.27 2.39
C THR A 25 -120.82 -7.96 1.23
N VAL A 26 -121.28 -7.19 0.23
CA VAL A 26 -120.44 -6.72 -0.87
C VAL A 26 -119.34 -5.77 -0.36
N MET A 27 -119.63 -4.86 0.57
CA MET A 27 -118.61 -3.98 1.14
C MET A 27 -117.56 -4.74 1.97
N HIS A 28 -117.97 -5.76 2.74
CA HIS A 28 -117.02 -6.62 3.45
C HIS A 28 -116.18 -7.48 2.50
N ALA A 29 -116.77 -7.97 1.40
CA ALA A 29 -116.04 -8.70 0.37
C ALA A 29 -115.03 -7.80 -0.36
N LEU A 30 -115.42 -6.57 -0.71
CA LEU A 30 -114.55 -5.55 -1.33
C LEU A 30 -113.42 -5.14 -0.38
N TYR A 31 -113.69 -4.95 0.91
CA TYR A 31 -112.68 -4.60 1.90
C TYR A 31 -111.65 -5.73 2.14
N ARG A 32 -112.09 -6.99 2.12
CA ARG A 32 -111.16 -8.15 2.19
C ARG A 32 -110.32 -8.28 0.93
N ALA A 33 -110.88 -8.03 -0.24
CA ALA A 33 -110.16 -8.04 -1.51
C ALA A 33 -109.10 -6.92 -1.58
N GLU A 34 -109.44 -5.68 -1.18
CA GLU A 34 -108.47 -4.58 -1.13
C GLU A 34 -107.31 -4.83 -0.17
N ARG A 35 -107.58 -5.47 0.99
CA ARG A 35 -106.55 -5.81 1.97
C ARG A 35 -105.60 -6.89 1.45
N ALA A 36 -106.11 -7.87 0.71
CA ALA A 36 -105.30 -8.86 0.01
C ALA A 36 -104.42 -8.21 -1.07
N SER A 37 -104.99 -7.36 -1.93
CA SER A 37 -104.25 -6.66 -3.00
C SER A 37 -103.25 -5.61 -2.48
N ARG A 38 -103.44 -5.09 -1.27
CA ARG A 38 -102.47 -4.18 -0.63
C ARG A 38 -101.28 -4.94 -0.05
N LEU A 39 -101.49 -6.15 0.47
CA LEU A 39 -100.41 -7.03 0.92
C LEU A 39 -99.61 -7.58 -0.28
N GLU A 40 -100.27 -8.01 -1.35
CA GLU A 40 -99.60 -8.44 -2.59
C GLU A 40 -98.67 -7.36 -3.14
N ARG A 41 -99.16 -6.11 -3.27
CA ARG A 41 -98.33 -4.98 -3.74
C ARG A 41 -97.14 -4.66 -2.85
N LEU A 42 -97.24 -4.89 -1.54
CA LEU A 42 -96.12 -4.71 -0.61
C LEU A 42 -95.11 -5.84 -0.75
N PHE A 43 -95.55 -7.09 -0.85
CA PHE A 43 -94.67 -8.23 -1.08
C PHE A 43 -93.96 -8.16 -2.43
N GLU A 44 -94.65 -7.72 -3.47
CA GLU A 44 -94.10 -7.55 -4.81
C GLU A 44 -93.01 -6.46 -4.85
N ARG A 45 -93.25 -5.31 -4.20
CA ARG A 45 -92.21 -4.28 -4.03
C ARG A 45 -91.02 -4.75 -3.20
N GLN A 46 -91.25 -5.57 -2.17
CA GLN A 46 -90.17 -6.12 -1.35
C GLN A 46 -89.33 -7.15 -2.12
N MET A 47 -89.99 -8.00 -2.91
CA MET A 47 -89.34 -8.98 -3.79
C MET A 47 -88.52 -8.30 -4.89
N GLU A 48 -89.09 -7.29 -5.56
CA GLU A 48 -88.39 -6.54 -6.62
C GLU A 48 -87.17 -5.79 -6.05
N ASN A 49 -87.25 -5.31 -4.81
CA ASN A 49 -86.10 -4.72 -4.12
C ASN A 49 -85.07 -5.77 -3.67
N ALA A 50 -85.50 -6.98 -3.31
CA ALA A 50 -84.59 -8.07 -2.98
C ALA A 50 -83.83 -8.55 -4.22
N GLU A 51 -84.51 -8.67 -5.37
CA GLU A 51 -83.91 -9.01 -6.67
C GLU A 51 -82.89 -7.95 -7.10
N ARG A 52 -83.26 -6.67 -7.09
CA ARG A 52 -82.31 -5.58 -7.41
C ARG A 52 -81.07 -5.59 -6.51
N ARG A 53 -81.22 -5.95 -5.23
CA ARG A 53 -80.09 -6.06 -4.29
C ARG A 53 -79.22 -7.28 -4.58
N LEU A 54 -79.82 -8.40 -4.99
CA LEU A 54 -79.09 -9.60 -5.41
C LEU A 54 -78.34 -9.35 -6.72
N ASP A 55 -78.97 -8.74 -7.73
CA ASP A 55 -78.31 -8.39 -8.99
C ASP A 55 -77.14 -7.43 -8.78
N TYR A 56 -77.30 -6.44 -7.90
CA TYR A 56 -76.21 -5.54 -7.55
C TYR A 56 -75.07 -6.25 -6.81
N ALA A 57 -75.38 -7.19 -5.90
CA ALA A 57 -74.37 -7.99 -5.22
C ALA A 57 -73.63 -8.94 -6.18
N VAL A 58 -74.35 -9.57 -7.10
CA VAL A 58 -73.80 -10.47 -8.13
C VAL A 58 -72.91 -9.69 -9.09
N SER A 59 -73.34 -8.52 -9.58
CA SER A 59 -72.53 -7.66 -10.44
C SER A 59 -71.25 -7.17 -9.73
N ARG A 60 -71.34 -6.84 -8.43
CA ARG A 60 -70.16 -6.43 -7.65
C ARG A 60 -69.17 -7.57 -7.45
N VAL A 61 -69.65 -8.79 -7.15
CA VAL A 61 -68.79 -9.97 -6.95
C VAL A 61 -68.18 -10.45 -8.26
N ALA A 62 -68.91 -10.35 -9.38
CA ALA A 62 -68.38 -10.70 -10.71
C ALA A 62 -67.29 -9.73 -11.19
N GLY A 63 -67.34 -8.45 -10.81
CA GLY A 63 -66.37 -7.44 -11.23
C GLY A 63 -65.05 -7.42 -10.46
N LEU A 64 -65.05 -7.85 -9.19
CA LEU A 64 -63.89 -7.73 -8.28
C LEU A 64 -62.67 -8.59 -8.70
N PRO A 65 -62.81 -9.83 -9.21
CA PRO A 65 -61.66 -10.60 -9.68
C PRO A 65 -61.05 -9.97 -10.94
N VAL A 66 -61.87 -9.64 -11.93
CA VAL A 66 -61.39 -9.23 -13.26
C VAL A 66 -60.61 -7.92 -13.21
N THR A 67 -61.04 -6.93 -12.43
CA THR A 67 -60.35 -5.63 -12.39
C THR A 67 -59.05 -5.67 -11.58
N VAL A 68 -59.01 -6.41 -10.47
CA VAL A 68 -57.81 -6.47 -9.61
C VAL A 68 -56.73 -7.32 -10.27
N PHE A 69 -57.09 -8.45 -10.88
CA PHE A 69 -56.13 -9.26 -11.64
C PHE A 69 -55.60 -8.52 -12.87
N ALA A 70 -56.46 -7.83 -13.64
CA ALA A 70 -56.02 -7.05 -14.79
C ALA A 70 -55.07 -5.90 -14.40
N GLN A 71 -55.31 -5.22 -13.27
CA GLN A 71 -54.41 -4.18 -12.76
C GLN A 71 -53.06 -4.74 -12.32
N LYS A 72 -53.03 -5.91 -11.65
CA LYS A 72 -51.79 -6.57 -11.24
C LYS A 72 -51.00 -7.11 -12.43
N GLU A 73 -51.69 -7.66 -13.42
CA GLU A 73 -51.09 -8.14 -14.67
C GLU A 73 -50.47 -6.99 -15.48
N LYS A 74 -51.18 -5.87 -15.61
CA LYS A 74 -50.63 -4.66 -16.24
C LYS A 74 -49.41 -4.12 -15.49
N ALA A 75 -49.44 -4.08 -14.16
CA ALA A 75 -48.29 -3.66 -13.34
C ALA A 75 -47.09 -4.62 -13.51
N TYR A 76 -47.33 -5.93 -13.63
CA TYR A 76 -46.30 -6.93 -13.87
C TYR A 76 -45.68 -6.80 -15.28
N LEU A 77 -46.51 -6.54 -16.30
CA LEU A 77 -46.05 -6.30 -17.66
C LEU A 77 -45.24 -4.99 -17.76
N GLU A 78 -45.66 -3.93 -17.09
CA GLU A 78 -44.91 -2.67 -17.06
C GLU A 78 -43.58 -2.80 -16.30
N ALA A 79 -43.57 -3.51 -15.16
CA ALA A 79 -42.35 -3.77 -14.39
C ALA A 79 -41.36 -4.66 -15.17
N SER A 80 -41.84 -5.72 -15.82
CA SER A 80 -41.00 -6.59 -16.66
C SER A 80 -40.49 -5.86 -17.90
N ALA A 81 -41.32 -5.05 -18.56
CA ALA A 81 -40.90 -4.22 -19.69
C ALA A 81 -39.84 -3.19 -19.30
N ARG A 82 -39.93 -2.58 -18.10
CA ARG A 82 -38.89 -1.68 -17.57
C ARG A 82 -37.59 -2.43 -17.32
N LEU A 83 -37.65 -3.64 -16.77
CA LEU A 83 -36.47 -4.48 -16.55
C LEU A 83 -35.79 -4.87 -17.86
N ILE A 84 -36.58 -5.24 -18.86
CA ILE A 84 -36.10 -5.60 -20.21
C ILE A 84 -35.46 -4.37 -20.89
N ARG A 85 -36.06 -3.18 -20.75
CA ARG A 85 -35.50 -1.93 -21.30
C ARG A 85 -34.24 -1.46 -20.58
N ALA A 86 -34.08 -1.78 -19.30
CA ALA A 86 -32.90 -1.42 -18.51
C ALA A 86 -31.72 -2.39 -18.75
N ARG A 87 -31.99 -3.64 -19.16
CA ARG A 87 -30.97 -4.69 -19.40
C ARG A 87 -29.82 -4.23 -20.33
N PRO A 88 -30.08 -3.61 -21.51
CA PRO A 88 -29.01 -3.18 -22.41
C PRO A 88 -28.12 -2.08 -21.81
N ALA A 89 -28.67 -1.23 -20.94
CA ALA A 89 -27.88 -0.19 -20.27
C ALA A 89 -26.92 -0.81 -19.23
N PHE A 90 -27.37 -1.83 -18.49
CA PHE A 90 -26.49 -2.61 -17.60
C PHE A 90 -25.45 -3.43 -18.36
N ASP A 91 -25.84 -4.04 -19.48
CA ASP A 91 -24.93 -4.82 -20.31
C ASP A 91 -23.84 -3.93 -20.92
N THR A 92 -24.20 -2.74 -21.42
CA THR A 92 -23.22 -1.78 -21.96
C THR A 92 -22.29 -1.22 -20.87
N GLN A 93 -22.80 -0.93 -19.66
CA GLN A 93 -21.95 -0.53 -18.53
C GLN A 93 -21.01 -1.66 -18.09
N SER A 94 -21.51 -2.90 -18.00
CA SER A 94 -20.71 -4.07 -17.64
C SER A 94 -19.62 -4.36 -18.66
N LEU A 95 -19.93 -4.27 -19.96
CA LEU A 95 -18.95 -4.39 -21.04
C LEU A 95 -17.90 -3.27 -20.99
N THR A 96 -18.31 -2.04 -20.66
CA THR A 96 -17.39 -0.91 -20.51
C THR A 96 -16.45 -1.12 -19.33
N LEU A 97 -16.97 -1.56 -18.19
CA LEU A 97 -16.17 -1.92 -17.02
C LEU A 97 -15.19 -3.06 -17.33
N ALA A 98 -15.64 -4.12 -18.01
CA ALA A 98 -14.78 -5.22 -18.42
C ALA A 98 -13.64 -4.77 -19.34
N ARG A 99 -13.94 -3.88 -20.32
CA ARG A 99 -12.93 -3.30 -21.21
C ARG A 99 -11.93 -2.43 -20.45
N LEU A 100 -12.39 -1.61 -19.51
CA LEU A 100 -11.52 -0.78 -18.68
C LEU A 100 -10.63 -1.62 -17.77
N SER A 101 -11.16 -2.69 -17.16
CA SER A 101 -10.39 -3.64 -16.35
C SER A 101 -9.31 -4.32 -17.18
N ALA A 102 -9.69 -4.88 -18.33
CA ALA A 102 -8.74 -5.55 -19.23
C ALA A 102 -7.64 -4.60 -19.72
N ARG A 103 -7.99 -3.34 -20.03
CA ARG A 103 -7.02 -2.32 -20.43
C ARG A 103 -6.08 -1.94 -19.29
N LEU A 104 -6.59 -1.83 -18.06
CA LEU A 104 -5.79 -1.57 -16.86
C LEU A 104 -4.86 -2.74 -16.56
N GLU A 105 -5.36 -3.97 -16.61
CA GLU A 105 -4.56 -5.19 -16.44
C GLU A 105 -3.45 -5.28 -17.48
N ALA A 106 -3.77 -5.07 -18.77
CA ALA A 106 -2.76 -5.06 -19.83
C ALA A 106 -1.73 -3.94 -19.65
N ALA A 107 -2.16 -2.74 -19.25
CA ALA A 107 -1.24 -1.64 -18.96
C ALA A 107 -0.32 -1.97 -17.78
N LEU A 108 -0.84 -2.57 -16.71
CA LEU A 108 -0.04 -2.99 -15.55
C LEU A 108 0.92 -4.12 -15.91
N GLN A 109 0.47 -5.12 -16.68
CA GLN A 109 1.29 -6.24 -17.12
C GLN A 109 2.45 -5.80 -18.01
N ASN A 110 2.29 -4.74 -18.79
CA ASN A 110 3.36 -4.24 -19.68
C ASN A 110 4.23 -3.18 -19.01
N GLN A 111 3.63 -2.17 -18.36
CA GLN A 111 4.38 -1.03 -17.84
C GLN A 111 5.16 -1.35 -16.57
N VAL A 112 4.64 -2.20 -15.68
CA VAL A 112 5.33 -2.49 -14.40
C VAL A 112 6.65 -3.23 -14.65
N PRO A 113 6.71 -4.29 -15.48
CA PRO A 113 7.98 -4.94 -15.82
C PRO A 113 8.97 -4.00 -16.52
N GLU A 114 8.51 -3.19 -17.49
CA GLU A 114 9.38 -2.22 -18.18
C GLU A 114 10.01 -1.22 -17.21
N LYS A 115 9.22 -0.65 -16.30
CA LYS A 115 9.73 0.30 -15.29
C LYS A 115 10.67 -0.39 -14.31
N ARG A 116 10.38 -1.64 -13.91
CA ARG A 116 11.28 -2.43 -13.07
C ARG A 116 12.62 -2.69 -13.76
N LEU A 117 12.61 -3.12 -15.02
CA LEU A 117 13.83 -3.33 -15.79
C LEU A 117 14.63 -2.04 -15.95
N ALA A 118 13.98 -0.91 -16.24
CA ALA A 118 14.63 0.39 -16.33
C ALA A 118 15.26 0.80 -14.99
N LEU A 119 14.56 0.61 -13.87
CA LEU A 119 15.11 0.85 -12.52
C LEU A 119 16.30 -0.06 -12.24
N THR A 120 16.20 -1.36 -12.50
CA THR A 120 17.32 -2.30 -12.30
C THR A 120 18.53 -1.91 -13.14
N ALA A 121 18.33 -1.50 -14.39
CA ALA A 121 19.40 -1.03 -15.26
C ALA A 121 20.04 0.27 -14.73
N LEU A 122 19.24 1.23 -14.26
CA LEU A 122 19.74 2.46 -13.65
C LEU A 122 20.48 2.19 -12.34
N THR A 123 19.95 1.34 -11.47
CA THR A 123 20.61 0.94 -10.22
C THR A 123 21.92 0.22 -10.49
N ARG A 124 21.97 -0.66 -11.49
CA ARG A 124 23.20 -1.33 -11.90
C ARG A 124 24.21 -0.35 -12.48
N ARG A 125 23.81 0.52 -13.41
CA ARG A 125 24.70 1.57 -13.94
C ARG A 125 25.22 2.48 -12.84
N LEU A 126 24.37 2.83 -11.87
CA LEU A 126 24.76 3.59 -10.70
C LEU A 126 25.81 2.81 -9.90
N ALA A 127 25.54 1.56 -9.53
CA ALA A 127 26.48 0.70 -8.80
C ALA A 127 27.81 0.51 -9.54
N ASP A 128 27.79 0.30 -10.86
CA ASP A 128 28.99 0.14 -11.69
C ASP A 128 29.77 1.47 -11.84
N SER A 129 29.07 2.60 -11.79
CA SER A 129 29.69 3.95 -11.84
C SER A 129 30.21 4.43 -10.49
N LEU A 130 29.73 3.85 -9.39
CA LEU A 130 30.20 4.17 -8.06
C LEU A 130 31.55 3.48 -7.86
N PRO A 131 32.64 4.25 -7.65
CA PRO A 131 33.92 3.65 -7.31
C PRO A 131 33.76 2.86 -6.01
N ASP A 132 34.35 1.66 -5.96
CA ASP A 132 34.38 0.86 -4.74
C ASP A 132 35.28 1.55 -3.70
N VAL A 133 34.66 2.44 -2.92
CA VAL A 133 35.31 3.23 -1.88
C VAL A 133 35.96 2.32 -0.84
N THR A 134 35.44 1.11 -0.63
CA THR A 134 36.01 0.15 0.32
C THR A 134 37.33 -0.41 -0.22
N LEU A 135 37.37 -0.82 -1.49
CA LEU A 135 38.59 -1.24 -2.16
C LEU A 135 39.64 -0.12 -2.22
N MET A 136 39.23 1.10 -2.58
CA MET A 136 40.16 2.24 -2.63
C MET A 136 40.76 2.54 -1.24
N ARG A 137 39.97 2.42 -0.16
CA ARG A 137 40.46 2.60 1.21
C ARG A 137 41.43 1.50 1.64
N THR A 138 41.16 0.24 1.29
CA THR A 138 42.07 -0.87 1.63
C THR A 138 43.38 -0.78 0.85
N GLU A 139 43.33 -0.40 -0.43
CA GLU A 139 44.52 -0.14 -1.24
C GLU A 139 45.34 1.02 -0.68
N LEU A 140 44.70 2.12 -0.30
CA LEU A 140 45.37 3.27 0.31
C LEU A 140 46.04 2.88 1.63
N ALA A 141 45.33 2.19 2.52
CA ALA A 141 45.88 1.72 3.79
C ALA A 141 47.06 0.77 3.60
N GLY A 142 46.98 -0.13 2.60
CA GLY A 142 48.08 -1.03 2.24
C GLY A 142 49.32 -0.27 1.74
N ARG A 143 49.13 0.73 0.87
CA ARG A 143 50.21 1.59 0.37
C ARG A 143 50.84 2.43 1.49
N GLU A 144 50.04 2.98 2.39
CA GLU A 144 50.54 3.72 3.56
C GLU A 144 51.37 2.83 4.49
N ALA A 145 50.90 1.61 4.76
CA ALA A 145 51.64 0.65 5.59
C ALA A 145 52.97 0.24 4.93
N LEU A 146 52.96 0.00 3.62
CA LEU A 146 54.16 -0.31 2.84
C LEU A 146 55.16 0.87 2.89
N LEU A 147 54.69 2.10 2.64
CA LEU A 147 55.53 3.29 2.68
C LEU A 147 56.18 3.49 4.05
N LYS A 148 55.40 3.36 5.13
CA LYS A 148 55.91 3.43 6.50
C LYS A 148 57.01 2.39 6.75
N ARG A 149 56.80 1.15 6.31
CA ARG A 149 57.79 0.06 6.45
C ARG A 149 59.07 0.35 5.69
N LEU A 150 58.96 0.84 4.45
CA LEU A 150 60.12 1.19 3.62
C LEU A 150 60.92 2.34 4.23
N ILE A 151 60.26 3.39 4.69
CA ILE A 151 60.92 4.54 5.34
C ILE A 151 61.66 4.07 6.61
N VAL A 152 61.02 3.28 7.47
CA VAL A 152 61.65 2.76 8.68
C VAL A 152 62.84 1.86 8.35
N GLY A 153 62.70 0.98 7.37
CA GLY A 153 63.80 0.10 6.93
C GLY A 153 64.99 0.87 6.36
N GLU A 154 64.75 1.82 5.45
CA GLU A 154 65.81 2.59 4.81
C GLU A 154 66.52 3.53 5.79
N THR A 155 65.75 4.19 6.67
CA THR A 155 66.32 5.04 7.73
C THR A 155 67.11 4.22 8.75
N GLY A 156 66.65 3.01 9.09
CA GLY A 156 67.37 2.06 9.93
C GLY A 156 68.73 1.68 9.32
N LEU A 157 68.75 1.22 8.07
CA LEU A 157 69.99 0.87 7.36
C LEU A 157 70.95 2.05 7.24
N LYS A 158 70.45 3.26 6.97
CA LYS A 158 71.29 4.48 6.93
C LYS A 158 71.90 4.78 8.30
N ARG A 159 71.13 4.66 9.39
CA ARG A 159 71.62 4.86 10.77
C ARG A 159 72.69 3.83 11.15
N GLU A 160 72.48 2.56 10.81
CA GLU A 160 73.46 1.50 11.06
C GLU A 160 74.78 1.76 10.31
N ARG A 161 74.69 2.11 9.02
CA ARG A 161 75.87 2.48 8.22
C ARG A 161 76.60 3.68 8.80
N GLN A 162 75.86 4.72 9.19
CA GLN A 162 76.43 5.91 9.82
C GLN A 162 77.13 5.55 11.14
N ALA A 163 76.51 4.74 11.99
CA ALA A 163 77.10 4.28 13.25
C ALA A 163 78.39 3.47 13.00
N ALA A 164 78.38 2.58 12.01
CA ALA A 164 79.56 1.78 11.64
C ALA A 164 80.71 2.66 11.13
N LEU A 165 80.43 3.61 10.23
CA LEU A 165 81.42 4.57 9.74
C LEU A 165 81.97 5.45 10.87
N THR A 166 81.11 5.89 11.78
CA THR A 166 81.51 6.69 12.95
C THR A 166 82.44 5.89 13.87
N LYS A 167 82.13 4.61 14.14
CA LYS A 167 83.01 3.71 14.89
C LYS A 167 84.36 3.51 14.21
N ARG A 168 84.38 3.34 12.88
CA ARG A 168 85.63 3.22 12.09
C ARG A 168 86.46 4.50 12.17
N LEU A 169 85.84 5.67 11.99
CA LEU A 169 86.51 6.97 12.13
C LEU A 169 87.11 7.14 13.54
N LYS A 170 86.35 6.82 14.59
CA LYS A 170 86.85 6.87 15.97
C LYS A 170 88.02 5.91 16.19
N ALA A 171 87.99 4.72 15.60
CA ALA A 171 89.08 3.74 15.72
C ALA A 171 90.36 4.19 15.00
N LEU A 172 90.26 5.05 13.98
CA LEU A 172 91.38 5.64 13.24
C LEU A 172 91.85 6.97 13.84
N ALA A 173 91.15 7.53 14.83
CA ALA A 173 91.54 8.77 15.47
C ALA A 173 92.92 8.59 16.15
N PRO A 174 93.82 9.61 16.09
CA PRO A 174 95.15 9.53 16.69
C PRO A 174 95.14 9.10 18.16
N GLU A 175 94.16 9.55 18.93
CA GLU A 175 93.98 9.18 20.34
C GLU A 175 93.67 7.70 20.53
N ALA A 176 92.84 7.10 19.66
CA ALA A 176 92.50 5.68 19.70
C ALA A 176 93.69 4.80 19.29
N VAL A 177 94.49 5.25 18.32
CA VAL A 177 95.72 4.57 17.91
C VAL A 177 96.76 4.61 19.03
N LEU A 178 96.97 5.77 19.66
CA LEU A 178 97.89 5.91 20.79
C LEU A 178 97.43 5.05 21.99
N SER A 179 96.13 5.00 22.27
CA SER A 179 95.54 4.18 23.34
C SER A 179 95.73 2.68 23.16
N ARG A 180 96.00 2.22 21.93
CA ARG A 180 96.29 0.81 21.62
C ARG A 180 97.76 0.42 21.87
N GLY A 181 98.56 1.32 22.44
CA GLY A 181 99.96 1.06 22.79
C GLY A 181 100.96 1.48 21.72
N TYR A 182 100.50 2.14 20.64
CA TYR A 182 101.39 2.78 19.68
C TYR A 182 101.83 4.15 20.20
N ALA A 183 103.01 4.59 19.77
CA ALA A 183 103.55 5.89 20.11
C ALA A 183 103.87 6.68 18.83
N LEU A 184 103.73 7.99 18.89
CA LEU A 184 104.02 8.89 17.78
C LEU A 184 105.36 9.58 18.04
N ALA A 185 106.37 9.30 17.23
CA ALA A 185 107.66 9.97 17.30
C ALA A 185 107.63 11.27 16.49
N VAL A 186 108.01 12.37 17.14
CA VAL A 186 108.04 13.72 16.56
C VAL A 186 109.45 14.29 16.73
N THR A 187 110.01 14.87 15.68
CA THR A 187 111.30 15.57 15.74
C THR A 187 111.17 16.87 16.52
N ASP A 188 112.29 17.49 16.89
CA ASP A 188 112.31 18.79 17.58
C ASP A 188 111.66 19.93 16.75
N LYS A 189 111.55 19.72 15.43
CA LYS A 189 110.86 20.64 14.50
C LYS A 189 109.34 20.42 14.43
N GLY A 190 108.81 19.45 15.17
CA GLY A 190 107.39 19.11 15.16
C GLY A 190 106.96 18.16 14.02
N GLU A 191 107.91 17.57 13.29
CA GLU A 191 107.61 16.68 12.16
C GLU A 191 107.44 15.23 12.62
N ILE A 192 106.45 14.51 12.07
CA ILE A 192 106.21 13.11 12.41
C ILE A 192 107.22 12.22 11.68
N VAL A 193 107.96 11.43 12.46
CA VAL A 193 108.90 10.45 11.92
C VAL A 193 108.12 9.25 11.38
N ARG A 194 108.19 9.01 10.07
CA ARG A 194 107.56 7.87 9.39
C ARG A 194 108.55 6.83 8.87
N ASP A 195 109.82 7.23 8.78
CA ASP A 195 110.89 6.44 8.20
C ASP A 195 112.14 6.62 9.08
N ALA A 196 112.64 5.52 9.64
CA ALA A 196 113.80 5.52 10.52
C ALA A 196 115.10 5.89 9.80
N ALA A 197 115.16 5.73 8.46
CA ALA A 197 116.34 6.08 7.66
C ALA A 197 116.63 7.59 7.61
N LYS A 198 115.67 8.43 7.98
CA LYS A 198 115.80 9.89 8.02
C LYS A 198 116.32 10.43 9.34
N LEU A 199 116.48 9.56 10.35
CA LEU A 199 116.95 9.93 11.67
C LEU A 199 118.48 9.86 11.76
N THR A 200 119.07 10.80 12.49
CA THR A 200 120.50 10.81 12.79
C THR A 200 120.77 10.31 14.21
N VAL A 201 121.86 9.55 14.38
CA VAL A 201 122.27 9.07 15.72
C VAL A 201 122.67 10.27 16.58
N GLY A 202 122.11 10.35 17.79
CA GLY A 202 122.26 11.48 18.70
C GLY A 202 121.11 12.49 18.66
N GLU A 203 120.21 12.40 17.67
CA GLU A 203 119.05 13.29 17.53
C GLU A 203 118.03 13.07 18.65
N SER A 204 117.43 14.16 19.14
CA SER A 204 116.35 14.10 20.15
C SER A 204 115.00 13.97 19.47
N LEU A 205 114.14 13.14 20.06
CA LEU A 205 112.80 12.87 19.58
C LEU A 205 111.81 12.98 20.74
N THR A 206 110.66 13.60 20.49
CA THR A 206 109.53 13.57 21.41
C THR A 206 108.61 12.41 21.03
N VAL A 207 108.50 11.43 21.91
CA VAL A 207 107.59 10.29 21.76
C VAL A 207 106.30 10.59 22.51
N ARG A 208 105.19 10.72 21.79
CA ARG A 208 103.87 10.94 22.36
C ARG A 208 103.14 9.62 22.54
N PHE A 209 102.63 9.39 23.74
CA PHE A 209 101.84 8.21 24.10
C PHE A 209 100.36 8.58 24.26
N ALA A 210 99.51 7.59 24.57
CA ALA A 210 98.11 7.82 24.92
C ALA A 210 97.94 8.83 26.06
N ARG A 211 98.87 8.79 27.03
CA ARG A 211 98.94 9.73 28.15
C ARG A 211 100.39 10.16 28.33
N GLY A 212 100.63 11.46 28.25
CA GLY A 212 101.96 12.04 28.41
C GLY A 212 102.84 11.95 27.17
N LYS A 213 104.06 12.45 27.33
CA LYS A 213 105.12 12.50 26.32
C LYS A 213 106.45 12.19 27.01
N ALA A 214 107.36 11.56 26.30
CA ALA A 214 108.74 11.37 26.74
C ALA A 214 109.70 11.94 25.69
N VAL A 215 110.85 12.43 26.14
CA VAL A 215 111.96 12.81 25.26
C VAL A 215 112.93 11.63 25.21
N SER A 216 113.27 11.18 24.01
CA SER A 216 114.22 10.11 23.75
C SER A 216 115.33 10.59 22.83
N ARG A 217 116.46 9.87 22.82
CA ARG A 217 117.58 10.12 21.91
C ARG A 217 117.81 8.91 21.04
N VAL A 218 118.07 9.12 19.76
CA VAL A 218 118.39 8.05 18.80
C VAL A 218 119.77 7.48 19.12
N VAL A 219 119.84 6.21 19.48
CA VAL A 219 121.10 5.51 19.80
C VAL A 219 121.64 4.74 18.60
N SER A 220 120.76 4.15 17.79
CA SER A 220 121.09 3.49 16.54
C SER A 220 119.89 3.53 15.58
N THR A 221 120.17 3.48 14.28
CA THR A 221 119.14 3.35 13.23
C THR A 221 119.47 2.12 12.39
N ALA A 222 118.46 1.31 12.09
CA ALA A 222 118.56 0.16 11.21
C ALA A 222 117.62 0.39 10.01
N LYS A 223 118.06 -0.08 8.83
CA LYS A 223 117.29 -0.01 7.59
C LYS A 223 116.22 -1.09 7.53
#